data_AF-A0AAV3U595-F1
#
_entry.id   AF-A0AAV3U595-F1
#
_cell.length_a   1.000
_cell.length_b   1.000
_cell.length_c   1.000
_cell.angle_alpha   90.00
_cell.angle_beta   90.00
_cell.angle_gamma   90.00
#
_symmetry.space_group_name_H-M   'P 1'
#
loop_
_entity.id
_entity.type
_entity.pdbx_description
1 polymer ?
#
loop_
_entity_poly.entity_id
_entity_poly.type
_entity_poly.pdbx_seq_one_letter_code
_entity_poly.pdbx_strand_id
1 'polypeptide(L)'
;MVRLGSGALIRDNKRLTAPLGLGRVQRDNRWGKGMAARKKNMDFETALAELEGLIEQLESGDLTLDASLKAFEQGVKLTRECQLQLADAEQKVSKLVAEQGELKLTDFDQNEAAP
;
A
#
# COMPACT_ATOMS: atom_id res chain seq x y z
N MET A 1 -53.64 -15.49 -35.10
CA MET A 1 -54.77 -14.60 -34.79
C MET A 1 -54.48 -13.93 -33.44
N VAL A 2 -54.20 -12.62 -33.47
CA VAL A 2 -54.21 -11.56 -32.42
C VAL A 2 -54.43 -12.02 -30.96
N ARG A 3 -53.61 -11.69 -29.94
CA ARG A 3 -53.49 -10.37 -29.26
C ARG A 3 -52.36 -10.46 -28.21
N LEU A 4 -51.27 -9.70 -28.37
CA LEU A 4 -50.92 -8.46 -27.65
C LEU A 4 -50.78 -8.59 -26.13
N GLY A 5 -49.52 -8.41 -25.69
CA GLY A 5 -49.05 -8.49 -24.33
C GLY A 5 -49.38 -7.27 -23.46
N SER A 6 -49.15 -7.51 -22.17
CA SER A 6 -49.41 -6.68 -21.01
C SER A 6 -48.96 -5.22 -21.15
N GLY A 7 -49.84 -4.34 -20.70
CA GLY A 7 -49.57 -2.91 -20.57
C GLY A 7 -48.57 -2.60 -19.46
N ALA A 8 -47.74 -1.60 -19.72
CA ALA A 8 -47.03 -0.84 -18.70
C ALA A 8 -47.35 0.64 -18.89
N LEU A 9 -47.75 1.26 -17.78
CA LEU A 9 -48.24 2.63 -17.64
C LEU A 9 -47.19 3.69 -18.03
N ILE A 10 -47.71 4.77 -18.60
CA ILE A 10 -47.09 6.08 -18.82
C ILE A 10 -46.66 6.72 -17.49
N ARG A 11 -45.46 7.32 -17.44
CA ARG A 11 -45.20 8.59 -16.74
C ARG A 11 -44.19 9.47 -17.48
N ASP A 12 -44.75 10.49 -18.11
CA ASP A 12 -44.23 11.77 -18.61
C ASP A 12 -42.78 12.16 -18.28
N ASN A 13 -41.93 12.18 -19.33
CA ASN A 13 -40.64 12.89 -19.31
C ASN A 13 -40.85 14.31 -19.84
N LYS A 14 -40.97 15.29 -18.94
CA LYS A 14 -41.09 16.72 -19.26
C LYS A 14 -39.84 17.21 -20.02
N ARG A 15 -39.92 17.23 -21.35
CA ARG A 15 -39.06 18.05 -22.22
C ARG A 15 -39.36 19.52 -21.99
N LEU A 16 -38.46 20.23 -21.32
CA LEU A 16 -38.34 21.69 -21.47
C LEU A 16 -37.18 21.96 -22.43
N THR A 17 -37.55 22.56 -23.55
CA THR A 17 -36.68 22.99 -24.64
C THR A 17 -35.96 24.29 -24.24
N ALA A 18 -34.63 24.32 -24.28
CA ALA A 18 -33.84 25.55 -24.14
C ALA A 18 -33.31 26.00 -25.52
N PRO A 19 -33.34 27.30 -25.84
CA PRO A 19 -33.08 27.82 -27.18
C PRO A 19 -31.58 27.95 -27.51
N LEU A 20 -31.33 27.97 -28.83
CA LEU A 20 -30.03 28.03 -29.50
C LEU A 20 -29.28 29.34 -29.20
N GLY A 21 -28.05 29.23 -28.70
CA GLY A 21 -27.13 30.35 -28.49
C GLY A 21 -25.67 29.90 -28.63
N LEU A 22 -24.94 30.60 -29.48
CA LEU A 22 -23.56 30.36 -29.91
C LEU A 22 -22.52 30.40 -28.77
N GLY A 23 -21.54 29.50 -28.83
CA GLY A 23 -20.29 29.64 -28.07
C GLY A 23 -19.51 28.34 -27.92
N ARG A 24 -18.56 28.06 -28.83
CA ARG A 24 -17.47 27.11 -28.56
C ARG A 24 -16.65 27.66 -27.39
N VAL A 25 -16.61 26.96 -26.27
CA VAL A 25 -15.62 27.20 -25.20
C VAL A 25 -14.82 25.93 -24.97
N GLN A 26 -13.53 26.11 -25.18
CA GLN A 26 -12.34 25.30 -24.90
C GLN A 26 -12.51 24.14 -23.90
N ARG A 27 -11.91 23.01 -24.28
CA ARG A 27 -11.54 21.89 -23.40
C ARG A 27 -10.38 22.32 -22.51
N ASP A 28 -10.65 22.50 -21.22
CA ASP A 28 -9.60 22.62 -20.22
C ASP A 28 -9.77 21.51 -19.19
N ASN A 29 -9.33 20.29 -19.56
CA ASN A 29 -8.96 19.28 -18.58
C ASN A 29 -7.74 19.79 -17.81
N ARG A 30 -7.97 20.69 -16.84
CA ARG A 30 -6.99 21.05 -15.80
C ARG A 30 -6.84 19.85 -14.87
N TRP A 31 -6.19 18.82 -15.40
CA TRP A 31 -5.50 17.77 -14.66
C TRP A 31 -4.42 18.44 -13.80
N GLY A 32 -4.81 18.88 -12.61
CA GLY A 32 -3.90 18.91 -11.48
C GLY A 32 -3.64 17.48 -11.01
N LYS A 33 -2.99 16.65 -11.86
CA LYS A 33 -2.33 15.43 -11.39
C LYS A 33 -1.16 15.88 -10.53
N GLY A 34 -1.43 16.20 -9.27
CA GLY A 34 -0.42 16.12 -8.24
C GLY A 34 0.03 14.66 -8.23
N MET A 35 1.20 14.39 -8.79
CA MET A 35 1.92 13.15 -8.50
C MET A 35 2.11 13.18 -6.99
N ALA A 36 1.24 12.48 -6.25
CA ALA A 36 1.51 12.14 -4.87
C ALA A 36 2.88 11.47 -4.90
N ALA A 37 3.87 12.15 -4.32
CA ALA A 37 5.20 11.59 -4.17
C ALA A 37 5.02 10.27 -3.44
N ARG A 38 5.13 9.16 -4.18
CA ARG A 38 5.19 7.84 -3.58
C ARG A 38 6.41 7.91 -2.68
N LYS A 39 6.21 8.00 -1.37
CA LYS A 39 7.31 7.84 -0.42
C LYS A 39 7.96 6.52 -0.79
N LYS A 40 9.18 6.58 -1.31
CA LYS A 40 9.93 5.39 -1.66
C LYS A 40 10.21 4.72 -0.32
N ASN A 41 9.57 3.58 -0.05
CA ASN A 41 9.92 2.79 1.13
C ASN A 41 11.40 2.46 1.04
N MET A 42 12.06 2.48 2.18
CA MET A 42 13.48 2.19 2.27
C MET A 42 13.69 0.71 1.92
N ASP A 43 14.78 0.38 1.23
CA ASP A 43 15.10 -1.03 1.00
C ASP A 43 15.58 -1.70 2.30
N PHE A 44 15.51 -3.03 2.32
CA PHE A 44 15.77 -3.84 3.50
C PHE A 44 17.15 -3.59 4.10
N GLU A 45 18.19 -3.60 3.26
CA GLU A 45 19.58 -3.43 3.70
C GLU A 45 19.80 -2.05 4.34
N THR A 46 19.22 -1.00 3.76
CA THR A 46 19.31 0.34 4.35
C THR A 46 18.54 0.42 5.68
N ALA A 47 17.35 -0.17 5.76
CA ALA A 47 16.56 -0.19 6.99
C ALA A 47 17.25 -0.96 8.13
N LEU A 48 17.92 -2.06 7.79
CA LEU A 48 18.69 -2.86 8.73
C LEU A 48 19.92 -2.08 9.22
N ALA A 49 20.68 -1.46 8.32
CA ALA A 49 21.85 -0.66 8.69
C ALA A 49 21.50 0.54 9.57
N GLU A 50 20.39 1.22 9.29
CA GLU A 50 19.89 2.30 10.16
C GLU A 50 19.49 1.78 11.55
N LEU A 51 18.89 0.59 11.63
CA LEU A 51 18.50 -0.02 12.90
C LEU A 51 19.73 -0.41 13.73
N GLU A 52 20.73 -1.02 13.11
CA GLU A 52 22.00 -1.37 13.76
C GLU A 52 22.69 -0.12 14.33
N GLY A 53 22.77 0.96 13.54
CA GLY A 53 23.33 2.23 14.02
C GLY A 53 22.55 2.85 15.19
N LEU A 54 21.22 2.71 15.22
CA LEU A 54 20.43 3.17 16.37
C LEU A 54 20.68 2.31 17.62
N ILE A 55 20.86 1.00 17.46
CA ILE A 55 21.21 0.10 18.56
C ILE A 55 22.57 0.48 19.13
N GLU A 56 23.58 0.68 18.29
CA GLU A 56 24.92 1.14 18.73
C GLU A 56 24.84 2.45 19.52
N GLN A 57 24.03 3.41 19.05
CA GLN A 57 23.83 4.68 19.76
C GLN A 57 23.14 4.48 21.11
N LEU A 58 22.13 3.63 21.19
CA LEU A 58 21.43 3.32 22.44
C LEU A 58 22.34 2.59 23.43
N GLU A 59 23.17 1.68 22.95
CA GLU A 59 24.12 0.91 23.76
C GLU A 59 25.30 1.74 24.26
N SER A 60 25.67 2.81 23.55
CA SER A 60 26.72 3.75 23.99
C SER A 60 26.41 4.41 25.34
N GLY A 61 25.13 4.61 25.66
CA GLY A 61 24.68 5.27 26.89
C GLY A 61 24.86 6.80 26.91
N ASP A 62 25.37 7.41 25.82
CA ASP A 62 25.67 8.85 25.75
C ASP A 62 24.44 9.71 25.41
N LEU A 63 23.29 9.08 25.11
CA LEU A 63 22.06 9.78 24.72
C LEU A 63 21.33 10.36 25.94
N THR A 64 20.80 11.57 25.77
CA THR A 64 19.82 12.13 26.72
C THR A 64 18.51 11.33 26.65
N LEU A 65 17.70 11.37 27.72
CA LEU A 65 16.42 10.65 27.75
C LEU A 65 15.52 10.94 26.55
N ASP A 66 15.38 12.20 26.14
CA ASP A 66 14.57 12.59 24.97
C ASP A 66 15.13 12.02 23.67
N ALA A 67 16.46 12.01 23.53
CA ALA A 67 17.13 11.40 22.37
C ALA A 67 16.95 9.87 22.36
N SER A 68 17.06 9.21 23.51
CA SER A 68 16.86 7.76 23.64
C SER A 68 15.43 7.36 23.28
N LEU A 69 14.42 8.13 23.68
CA LEU A 69 13.02 7.89 23.32
C LEU A 69 12.80 8.02 21.80
N LYS A 70 13.40 9.05 21.17
CA LYS A 70 13.34 9.22 19.72
C LYS A 70 14.03 8.07 18.97
N ALA A 71 15.23 7.68 19.41
CA ALA A 71 15.96 6.56 18.85
C ALA A 71 15.15 5.26 18.96
N PHE A 72 14.52 5.00 20.11
CA PHE A 72 13.64 3.85 20.30
C PHE A 72 12.43 3.87 19.35
N GLU A 73 11.73 5.01 19.24
CA GLU A 73 10.61 5.13 18.30
C GLU A 73 11.01 4.89 16.84
N GLN A 74 12.20 5.37 16.45
CA GLN A 74 12.76 5.10 15.13
C GLN A 74 13.09 3.62 14.96
N GLY A 75 13.74 3.00 15.95
CA GLY A 75 14.04 1.57 15.94
C GLY A 75 12.78 0.72 15.74
N VAL A 76 11.70 1.00 16.48
CA VAL A 76 10.42 0.30 16.34
C VAL A 76 9.84 0.43 14.92
N LYS A 77 9.98 1.61 14.28
CA LYS A 77 9.53 1.82 12.90
C LYS A 77 10.37 1.00 11.91
N LEU A 78 11.68 1.00 12.06
CA LEU A 78 12.60 0.24 11.21
C LEU A 78 12.39 -1.27 11.34
N THR A 79 12.23 -1.79 12.56
CA THR A 79 11.93 -3.21 12.79
C THR A 79 10.65 -3.62 12.07
N ARG A 80 9.59 -2.81 12.14
CA ARG A 80 8.33 -3.08 11.42
C ARG A 80 8.53 -3.06 9.91
N GLU A 81 9.31 -2.12 9.39
CA GLU A 81 9.60 -2.03 7.96
C GLU A 81 10.39 -3.25 7.47
N CYS A 82 11.39 -3.71 8.25
CA CYS A 82 12.13 -4.94 7.97
C CYS A 82 11.21 -6.16 7.94
N GLN A 83 10.35 -6.31 8.96
CA GLN A 83 9.39 -7.42 9.04
C GLN A 83 8.42 -7.45 7.86
N LEU A 84 7.91 -6.29 7.43
CA LEU A 84 7.04 -6.21 6.26
C LEU A 84 7.76 -6.62 4.98
N GLN A 85 9.02 -6.19 4.80
CA GLN A 85 9.80 -6.55 3.63
C GLN A 85 10.12 -8.05 3.58
N LEU A 86 10.43 -8.66 4.74
CA LEU A 86 10.63 -10.11 4.85
C LEU A 86 9.34 -10.88 4.54
N ALA A 87 8.20 -10.45 5.08
CA ALA A 87 6.91 -11.07 4.79
C ALA A 87 6.55 -10.99 3.30
N ASP A 88 6.80 -9.85 2.65
CA ASP A 88 6.61 -9.69 1.20
C ASP A 88 7.53 -10.61 0.39
N ALA A 89 8.78 -10.80 0.83
CA ALA A 89 9.73 -11.70 0.20
C ALA A 89 9.29 -13.17 0.35
N GLU A 90 8.89 -13.57 1.56
CA GLU A 90 8.38 -14.91 1.85
C GLU A 90 7.16 -15.24 0.99
N GLN A 91 6.20 -14.31 0.88
CA GLN A 91 5.03 -14.49 0.01
C GLN A 91 5.41 -14.68 -1.46
N LYS A 92 6.42 -13.97 -1.96
CA LYS A 92 6.90 -14.13 -3.33
C LYS A 92 7.52 -15.51 -3.53
N VAL A 93 8.38 -15.95 -2.61
CA VAL A 93 8.98 -17.29 -2.63
C VAL A 93 7.90 -18.37 -2.61
N SER A 94 6.92 -18.24 -1.72
CA SER A 94 5.79 -19.17 -1.59
C SER A 94 5.01 -19.33 -2.91
N LYS A 95 4.74 -18.23 -3.62
CA LYS A 95 4.07 -18.27 -4.93
C LYS A 95 4.91 -18.98 -5.99
N LEU A 96 6.20 -18.65 -6.09
CA LEU A 96 7.12 -19.28 -7.04
C LEU A 96 7.25 -20.79 -6.79
N VAL A 97 7.30 -21.18 -5.53
CA VAL A 97 7.33 -22.57 -5.08
C VAL A 97 6.04 -23.31 -5.46
N ALA A 98 4.88 -22.72 -5.19
CA ALA A 98 3.58 -23.30 -5.53
C ALA A 98 3.40 -23.50 -7.05
N GLU A 99 3.94 -22.59 -7.86
CA GLU A 99 3.95 -22.70 -9.33
C GLU A 99 4.87 -23.83 -9.83
N GLN A 100 5.93 -24.20 -9.08
CA GLN A 100 6.89 -25.24 -9.44
C GLN A 100 6.54 -26.65 -8.92
N GLY A 101 5.43 -26.80 -8.21
CA GLY A 101 4.73 -28.08 -8.02
C GLY A 101 5.19 -29.00 -6.89
N GLU A 102 6.35 -28.83 -6.26
CA GLU A 102 6.84 -29.82 -5.26
C GLU A 102 7.62 -29.30 -4.04
N LEU A 103 7.67 -27.99 -3.78
CA LEU A 103 8.34 -27.48 -2.57
C LEU A 103 7.31 -27.15 -1.48
N LYS A 104 7.46 -27.73 -0.29
CA LYS A 104 6.65 -27.38 0.90
C LYS A 104 7.47 -26.43 1.76
N LEU A 105 6.98 -25.19 1.90
CA LEU A 105 7.50 -24.28 2.91
C LEU A 105 6.93 -24.68 4.27
N THR A 106 7.80 -24.81 5.25
CA THR A 106 7.45 -24.97 6.66
C THR A 106 7.85 -23.71 7.41
N ASP A 107 7.08 -23.34 8.42
CA ASP A 107 7.41 -22.19 9.27
C ASP A 107 8.80 -22.40 9.91
N PHE A 108 9.57 -21.32 10.01
CA PHE A 108 10.84 -21.34 10.74
C PHE A 108 10.55 -21.26 12.24
N ASP A 109 10.82 -22.34 12.97
CA ASP A 109 10.56 -22.41 14.41
C ASP A 109 11.60 -21.57 15.18
N GLN A 110 11.17 -20.43 15.73
CA GLN A 110 12.06 -19.49 16.43
C GLN A 110 12.44 -19.94 17.85
N ASN A 111 11.98 -21.12 18.29
CA ASN A 111 12.25 -21.66 19.62
C ASN A 111 13.35 -22.74 19.66
N GLU A 112 14.09 -22.95 18.57
CA GLU A 112 15.28 -23.82 18.59
C GLU A 112 16.49 -23.04 19.13
N ALA A 113 16.48 -22.79 20.44
CA ALA A 113 17.68 -22.41 21.15
C ALA A 113 18.71 -23.55 20.98
N ALA A 114 19.77 -23.30 20.22
CA ALA A 114 20.87 -24.23 20.03
C ALA A 114 21.37 -24.73 21.41
N PRO A 115 21.64 -26.04 21.56
CA PRO A 115 22.23 -26.59 22.80
C PRO A 115 23.64 -26.06 23.08
#